data_AF-A0A9D4L482-F1
#
_entry.id   AF-A0A9D4L482-F1
#
_cell.length_a   1.000
_cell.length_b   1.000
_cell.length_c   1.000
_cell.angle_alpha   90.00
_cell.angle_beta   90.00
_cell.angle_gamma   90.00
#
_symmetry.space_group_name_H-M   'P 1'
#
loop_
_entity.id
_entity.type
_entity.pdbx_description
1 polymer ?
#
loop_
_entity_poly.entity_id
_entity_poly.type
_entity_poly.pdbx_seq_one_letter_code
_entity_poly.pdbx_strand_id
1 'polypeptide(L)'
;MTQFCLSFQNFRLHQRKAHTSEAGINNSLADVTRMTWKRIGLQGITTQDFKTTYLSLSGYEAVLAWFEDIDVNLKTVLNYTKNFMQFMKYINIDMDLLLVSNDQREYNRLTCLQVHISNMRSGLDSGVFELHKRQMNSKPMPPTPTEVKWVLAVAKADFYKGMDELRKKDDSGPILTKTRIAFINRYITAYLCLGQGIHVGEAENMYSSEFQAAYNGEWMLSDRGEPHIVVHVANHKTNVTQDCRIALNPYWTDNFDLYFRYLCTIIFRLKNPTHPYFFTQSDGHHFRKVSDWIKKLQKQYKVPKITSSTARCSWVERRPEAHRE
;
A
#
# COMPACT_ATOMS: atom_id res chain seq x y z
N MET A 1 19.27 -1.20 40.40
CA MET A 1 18.74 -1.00 39.04
C MET A 1 18.81 -2.34 38.36
N THR A 2 17.67 -2.99 38.19
CA THR A 2 17.62 -4.27 37.49
C THR A 2 17.51 -3.93 36.01
N GLN A 3 18.51 -4.28 35.21
CA GLN A 3 18.47 -4.03 33.77
C GLN A 3 17.48 -5.00 33.13
N PHE A 4 16.35 -4.47 32.63
CA PHE A 4 15.40 -5.26 31.86
C PHE A 4 15.91 -5.40 30.42
N CYS A 5 16.21 -6.63 30.01
CA CYS A 5 16.50 -6.97 28.63
C CYS A 5 15.20 -7.29 27.89
N LEU A 6 14.91 -6.54 26.83
CA LEU A 6 13.76 -6.79 25.95
C LEU A 6 14.24 -7.26 24.59
N SER A 7 13.47 -8.18 23.99
CA SER A 7 13.70 -8.61 22.62
C SER A 7 12.71 -7.95 21.66
N PHE A 8 13.19 -7.48 20.51
CA PHE A 8 12.31 -7.01 19.43
C PHE A 8 11.39 -8.13 18.89
N GLN A 9 11.74 -9.40 19.12
CA GLN A 9 10.90 -10.54 18.80
C GLN A 9 9.62 -10.57 19.67
N ASN A 10 9.73 -10.27 20.97
CA ASN A 10 8.56 -10.20 21.87
C ASN A 10 7.66 -9.01 21.51
N PHE A 11 8.26 -7.85 21.18
CA PHE A 11 7.50 -6.71 20.65
C PHE A 11 6.78 -7.06 19.34
N ARG A 12 7.41 -7.81 18.42
CA ARG A 12 6.76 -8.30 17.20
C ARG A 12 5.54 -9.19 17.50
N LEU A 13 5.64 -10.08 18.48
CA LEU A 13 4.52 -10.91 18.93
C LEU A 13 3.39 -10.07 19.54
N HIS A 14 3.72 -9.05 20.32
CA HIS A 14 2.73 -8.10 20.84
C HIS A 14 2.04 -7.33 19.71
N GLN A 15 2.81 -6.88 18.70
CA GLN A 15 2.28 -6.20 17.53
C GLN A 15 1.36 -7.08 16.67
N ARG A 16 1.59 -8.40 16.61
CA ARG A 16 0.64 -9.34 15.98
C ARG A 16 -0.73 -9.36 16.63
N LYS A 17 -0.82 -9.08 17.94
CA LYS A 17 -2.11 -8.97 18.64
C LYS A 17 -2.80 -7.63 18.36
N ALA A 18 -2.06 -6.58 18.04
CA ALA A 18 -2.56 -5.22 17.83
C ALA A 18 -2.77 -4.83 16.36
N HIS A 19 -2.10 -5.51 15.42
CA HIS A 19 -2.15 -5.24 13.99
C HIS A 19 -2.68 -6.44 13.21
N THR A 20 -3.44 -6.17 12.15
CA THR A 20 -4.05 -7.18 11.28
C THR A 20 -3.16 -7.61 10.10
N SER A 21 -2.07 -6.89 9.81
CA SER A 21 -1.19 -7.21 8.66
C SER A 21 0.31 -7.20 9.01
N GLU A 22 1.04 -8.17 8.44
CA GLU A 22 2.49 -8.32 8.60
C GLU A 22 3.27 -7.09 8.09
N ALA A 23 2.74 -6.40 7.07
CA ALA A 23 3.32 -5.15 6.56
C ALA A 23 3.26 -4.01 7.59
N GLY A 24 2.15 -3.89 8.34
CA GLY A 24 2.02 -2.91 9.41
C GLY A 24 3.02 -3.17 10.55
N ILE A 25 3.18 -4.44 10.91
CA ILE A 25 4.13 -4.88 11.95
C ILE A 25 5.57 -4.57 11.52
N ASN A 26 5.95 -4.90 10.28
CA ASN A 26 7.30 -4.65 9.77
C ASN A 26 7.61 -3.15 9.68
N ASN A 27 6.64 -2.32 9.32
CA ASN A 27 6.82 -0.85 9.31
C ASN A 27 7.02 -0.31 10.73
N SER A 28 6.18 -0.74 11.69
CA SER A 28 6.31 -0.33 13.10
C SER A 28 7.68 -0.74 13.68
N LEU A 29 8.13 -1.97 13.41
CA LEU A 29 9.44 -2.46 13.83
C LEU A 29 10.59 -1.67 13.20
N ALA A 30 10.53 -1.40 11.90
CA ALA A 30 11.55 -0.64 11.19
C ALA A 30 11.65 0.79 11.75
N ASP A 31 10.52 1.40 12.08
CA ASP A 31 10.46 2.76 12.62
C ASP A 31 11.05 2.83 14.02
N VAL A 32 10.64 1.93 14.92
CA VAL A 32 11.20 1.83 16.28
C VAL A 32 12.70 1.53 16.21
N THR A 33 13.12 0.60 15.36
CA THR A 33 14.54 0.26 15.18
C THR A 33 15.35 1.47 14.73
N ARG A 34 14.85 2.28 13.78
CA ARG A 34 15.58 3.47 13.32
C ARG A 34 15.76 4.50 14.43
N MET A 35 14.74 4.69 15.26
CA MET A 35 14.81 5.60 16.40
C MET A 35 15.78 5.09 17.47
N THR A 36 15.71 3.81 17.82
CA THR A 36 16.53 3.24 18.89
C THR A 36 17.98 3.01 18.44
N TRP A 37 18.21 2.31 17.34
CA TRP A 37 19.54 1.82 16.95
C TRP A 37 20.49 2.89 16.43
N LYS A 38 20.00 3.80 15.58
CA LYS A 38 20.93 4.70 14.89
C LYS A 38 21.33 5.90 15.74
N ARG A 39 20.50 6.33 16.70
CA ARG A 39 20.56 7.71 17.19
C ARG A 39 20.27 7.93 18.68
N ILE A 40 19.59 7.02 19.39
CA ILE A 40 19.52 7.04 20.88
C ILE A 40 20.79 6.42 21.51
N GLY A 41 21.89 6.30 20.75
CA GLY A 41 23.19 5.83 21.27
C GLY A 41 23.41 4.31 21.27
N LEU A 42 22.61 3.54 20.52
CA LEU A 42 22.69 2.07 20.48
C LEU A 42 23.53 1.49 19.34
N GLN A 43 24.56 2.21 18.85
CA GLN A 43 25.42 1.67 17.80
C GLN A 43 26.13 0.39 18.32
N GLY A 44 25.78 -0.77 17.73
CA GLY A 44 26.41 -2.06 18.04
C GLY A 44 25.65 -2.99 18.99
N ILE A 45 24.46 -2.63 19.47
CA ILE A 45 23.69 -3.48 20.40
C ILE A 45 22.74 -4.38 19.62
N THR A 46 23.01 -5.69 19.55
CA THR A 46 22.13 -6.66 18.86
C THR A 46 20.67 -6.59 19.36
N THR A 47 19.70 -7.01 18.54
CA THR A 47 18.26 -6.99 18.87
C THR A 47 17.85 -7.81 20.10
N GLN A 48 18.82 -8.49 20.73
CA GLN A 48 18.68 -9.34 21.89
C GLN A 48 18.99 -8.61 23.22
N ASP A 49 19.70 -7.47 23.20
CA ASP A 49 20.22 -6.81 24.41
C ASP A 49 19.72 -5.36 24.62
N PHE A 50 18.47 -5.08 24.28
CA PHE A 50 17.89 -3.75 24.52
C PHE A 50 17.65 -3.51 26.01
N LYS A 51 18.20 -2.41 26.57
CA LYS A 51 17.97 -1.99 27.96
C LYS A 51 17.13 -0.72 28.02
N THR A 52 16.16 -0.69 28.92
CA THR A 52 15.26 0.46 29.12
C THR A 52 15.99 1.74 29.51
N THR A 53 17.15 1.62 30.17
CA THR A 53 18.03 2.75 30.55
C THR A 53 18.53 3.58 29.38
N TYR A 54 18.50 3.03 28.16
CA TYR A 54 18.87 3.77 26.95
C TYR A 54 17.80 4.78 26.54
N LEU A 55 16.56 4.60 26.98
CA LEU A 55 15.47 5.51 26.67
C LEU A 55 15.58 6.75 27.55
N SER A 56 15.84 7.92 26.97
CA SER A 56 15.85 9.18 27.71
C SER A 56 15.12 10.27 26.92
N LEU A 57 14.70 11.32 27.63
CA LEU A 57 14.09 12.49 27.00
C LEU A 57 15.10 13.16 26.06
N SER A 58 16.32 13.40 26.54
CA SER A 58 17.40 14.00 25.74
C SER A 58 17.75 13.18 24.50
N GLY A 59 17.74 11.84 24.60
CA GLY A 59 17.96 10.96 23.46
C GLY A 59 16.85 11.06 22.43
N TYR A 60 15.59 11.18 22.87
CA TYR A 60 14.45 11.37 21.98
C TYR A 60 14.47 12.76 21.32
N GLU A 61 14.78 13.82 22.07
CA GLU A 61 14.92 15.18 21.55
C GLU A 61 16.04 15.27 20.51
N ALA A 62 17.18 14.61 20.75
CA ALA A 62 18.27 14.53 19.78
C ALA A 62 17.85 13.85 18.46
N VAL A 63 16.94 12.86 18.51
CA VAL A 63 16.37 12.24 17.30
C VAL A 63 15.46 13.21 16.55
N LEU A 64 14.64 14.00 17.27
CA LEU A 64 13.78 15.00 16.65
C LEU A 64 14.59 16.12 15.99
N ALA A 65 15.59 16.65 16.69
CA ALA A 65 16.51 17.65 16.13
C ALA A 65 17.22 17.11 14.89
N TRP A 66 17.65 15.85 14.91
CA TRP A 66 18.24 15.22 13.73
C TRP A 66 17.25 15.07 12.56
N PHE A 67 15.98 14.73 12.84
CA PHE A 67 14.95 14.69 11.79
C PHE A 67 14.74 16.06 11.14
N GLU A 68 14.86 17.13 11.91
CA GLU A 68 14.84 18.50 11.40
C GLU A 68 16.08 18.78 10.54
N ASP A 69 17.28 18.42 11.00
CA ASP A 69 18.55 18.62 10.27
C ASP A 69 18.57 17.93 8.89
N ILE A 70 17.95 16.75 8.77
CA ILE A 70 17.88 16.00 7.51
C ILE A 70 16.54 16.20 6.76
N ASP A 71 15.77 17.22 7.14
CA ASP A 71 14.52 17.64 6.50
C ASP A 71 13.53 16.48 6.29
N VAL A 72 13.34 15.67 7.33
CA VAL A 72 12.36 14.59 7.29
C VAL A 72 10.96 15.19 7.31
N ASN A 73 10.16 14.77 6.34
CA ASN A 73 8.75 15.15 6.27
C ASN A 73 8.04 14.97 7.63
N LEU A 74 7.35 16.01 8.10
CA LEU A 74 6.68 16.03 9.40
C LEU A 74 5.69 14.87 9.62
N LYS A 75 5.01 14.39 8.57
CA LYS A 75 4.13 13.21 8.64
C LYS A 75 4.92 11.93 8.93
N THR A 76 6.13 11.83 8.38
CA THR A 76 7.05 10.73 8.67
C THR A 76 7.54 10.82 10.11
N VAL A 77 7.90 12.01 10.61
CA VAL A 77 8.25 12.23 12.03
C VAL A 77 7.09 11.79 12.93
N LEU A 78 5.85 12.17 12.60
CA LEU A 78 4.68 11.75 13.37
C LEU A 78 4.47 10.23 13.40
N ASN A 79 4.70 9.54 12.28
CA ASN A 79 4.64 8.08 12.22
C ASN A 79 5.70 7.41 13.10
N TYR A 80 6.94 7.92 13.04
CA TYR A 80 8.03 7.48 13.94
C TYR A 80 7.62 7.64 15.40
N THR A 81 7.16 8.82 15.79
CA THR A 81 6.68 9.11 17.15
C THR A 81 5.55 8.19 17.58
N LYS A 82 4.56 7.95 16.71
CA LYS A 82 3.43 7.05 16.98
C LYS A 82 3.90 5.61 17.25
N ASN A 83 4.78 5.08 16.39
CA ASN A 83 5.28 3.72 16.53
C ASN A 83 6.18 3.57 17.76
N PHE A 84 6.97 4.59 18.08
CA PHE A 84 7.76 4.64 19.31
C PHE A 84 6.89 4.70 20.57
N MET A 85 5.80 5.47 20.57
CA MET A 85 4.84 5.46 21.68
C MET A 85 4.18 4.10 21.89
N GLN A 86 3.88 3.36 20.81
CA GLN A 86 3.36 1.99 20.93
C GLN A 86 4.40 1.05 21.55
N PHE A 87 5.67 1.20 21.18
CA PHE A 87 6.77 0.47 21.81
C PHE A 87 6.91 0.80 23.29
N MET A 88 6.87 2.08 23.68
CA MET A 88 6.88 2.50 25.09
C MET A 88 5.69 1.93 25.87
N LYS A 89 4.49 1.91 25.27
CA LYS A 89 3.31 1.31 25.89
C LYS A 89 3.50 -0.20 26.12
N TYR A 90 4.08 -0.90 25.15
CA TYR A 90 4.43 -2.32 25.30
C TYR A 90 5.42 -2.53 26.46
N ILE A 91 6.47 -1.71 26.56
CA ILE A 91 7.42 -1.77 27.68
C ILE A 91 6.71 -1.59 29.02
N ASN A 92 5.83 -0.59 29.13
CA ASN A 92 5.11 -0.34 30.37
C ASN A 92 4.15 -1.48 30.74
N ILE A 93 3.46 -2.09 29.77
CA ILE A 93 2.61 -3.28 30.00
C ILE A 93 3.45 -4.48 30.46
N ASP A 94 4.58 -4.75 29.80
CA ASP A 94 5.46 -5.85 30.20
C ASP A 94 6.08 -5.59 31.58
N MET A 95 6.44 -4.34 31.90
CA MET A 95 6.88 -3.94 33.23
C MET A 95 5.75 -4.11 34.26
N ASP A 96 4.51 -3.72 33.94
CA ASP A 96 3.33 -3.90 34.80
C ASP A 96 3.11 -5.39 35.14
N LEU A 97 3.30 -6.28 34.16
CA LEU A 97 3.19 -7.74 34.35
C LEU A 97 4.37 -8.33 35.16
N LEU A 98 5.52 -7.66 35.16
CA LEU A 98 6.74 -8.04 35.87
C LEU A 98 6.92 -7.30 37.21
N LEU A 99 5.94 -6.49 37.64
CA LEU A 99 5.89 -5.81 38.94
C LEU A 99 5.69 -6.76 40.13
N VAL A 100 6.41 -7.89 40.15
CA VAL A 100 6.84 -8.55 41.38
C VAL A 100 8.05 -7.76 41.92
N SER A 101 7.71 -6.60 42.49
CA SER A 101 8.33 -5.98 43.67
C SER A 101 9.70 -5.28 43.66
N ASN A 102 10.43 -4.96 42.57
CA ASN A 102 11.77 -4.33 42.76
C ASN A 102 12.23 -3.15 41.87
N ASP A 103 11.45 -2.58 40.93
CA ASP A 103 11.94 -1.39 40.19
C ASP A 103 10.85 -0.34 39.86
N GLN A 104 10.10 0.07 40.89
CA GLN A 104 9.12 1.17 40.81
C GLN A 104 9.75 2.47 40.27
N ARG A 105 11.03 2.69 40.53
CA ARG A 105 11.76 3.87 40.04
C ARG A 105 11.87 3.87 38.52
N GLU A 106 12.25 2.74 37.93
CA GLU A 106 12.36 2.61 36.48
C GLU A 106 10.99 2.70 35.80
N TYR A 107 9.96 2.09 36.40
CA TYR A 107 8.58 2.21 35.93
C TYR A 107 8.10 3.67 35.89
N ASN A 108 8.29 4.41 36.99
CA ASN A 108 7.92 5.83 37.07
C ASN A 108 8.68 6.66 36.02
N ARG A 109 9.99 6.38 35.83
CA ARG A 109 10.81 7.06 34.82
C ARG A 109 10.28 6.86 33.40
N LEU A 110 9.95 5.63 33.03
CA LEU A 110 9.42 5.30 31.70
C LEU A 110 8.01 5.87 31.48
N THR A 111 7.18 5.89 32.53
CA THR A 111 5.85 6.52 32.51
C THR A 111 5.97 8.04 32.29
N CYS A 112 6.83 8.72 33.04
CA CYS A 112 7.09 10.15 32.85
C CYS A 112 7.61 10.47 31.44
N LEU A 113 8.53 9.64 30.92
CA LEU A 113 9.04 9.76 29.56
C LEU A 113 7.91 9.61 28.52
N GLN A 114 7.02 8.63 28.69
CA GLN A 114 5.87 8.43 27.81
C GLN A 114 4.93 9.64 27.78
N VAL A 115 4.64 10.24 28.94
CA VAL A 115 3.81 11.44 29.05
C VAL A 115 4.46 12.61 28.30
N HIS A 116 5.76 12.84 28.48
CA HIS A 116 6.47 13.91 27.78
C HIS A 116 6.45 13.74 26.26
N ILE A 117 6.68 12.52 25.78
CA ILE A 117 6.60 12.21 24.34
C ILE A 117 5.18 12.41 23.81
N SER A 118 4.15 12.06 24.58
CA SER A 118 2.74 12.30 24.21
C SER A 118 2.43 13.80 24.10
N ASN A 119 2.96 14.62 24.99
CA ASN A 119 2.81 16.08 24.93
C ASN A 119 3.51 16.66 23.70
N MET A 120 4.76 16.25 23.43
CA MET A 120 5.49 16.65 22.22
C MET A 120 4.76 16.22 20.94
N ARG A 121 4.21 15.00 20.93
CA ARG A 121 3.40 14.50 19.81
C ARG A 121 2.19 15.39 19.56
N SER A 122 1.51 15.85 20.61
CA SER A 122 0.35 16.74 20.44
C SER A 122 0.73 18.03 19.70
N GLY A 123 1.92 18.58 20.00
CA GLY A 123 2.49 19.71 19.24
C GLY A 123 2.81 19.35 17.78
N LEU A 124 3.38 18.18 17.52
CA LEU A 124 3.61 17.66 16.16
C LEU A 124 2.29 17.45 15.40
N ASP A 125 1.26 16.92 16.05
CA ASP A 125 -0.08 16.71 15.46
C ASP A 125 -0.69 18.05 15.02
N SER A 126 -0.58 19.11 15.84
CA SER A 126 -0.98 20.47 15.45
C SER A 126 -0.16 21.02 14.27
N GLY A 127 1.15 20.79 14.25
CA GLY A 127 2.02 21.17 13.13
C GLY A 127 1.68 20.43 11.83
N VAL A 128 1.38 19.12 11.90
CA VAL A 128 0.94 18.31 10.76
C VAL A 128 -0.42 18.79 10.27
N PHE A 129 -1.34 19.14 11.17
CA PHE A 129 -2.64 19.68 10.79
C PHE A 129 -2.51 21.00 10.02
N GLU A 130 -1.70 21.94 10.51
CA GLU A 130 -1.45 23.20 9.81
C GLU A 130 -0.72 23.00 8.48
N LEU A 131 0.27 22.09 8.43
CA LEU A 131 0.92 21.72 7.18
C LEU A 131 -0.06 21.09 6.19
N HIS A 132 -0.97 20.24 6.68
CA HIS A 132 -2.01 19.62 5.86
C HIS A 132 -3.02 20.65 5.35
N LYS A 133 -3.41 21.62 6.18
CA LYS A 133 -4.26 22.75 5.79
C LYS A 133 -3.59 23.63 4.73
N ARG A 134 -2.30 23.95 4.89
CA ARG A 134 -1.51 24.65 3.86
C ARG A 134 -1.42 23.85 2.56
N GLN A 135 -1.16 22.54 2.65
CA GLN A 135 -1.11 21.65 1.49
C GLN A 135 -2.46 21.47 0.81
N MET A 136 -3.56 21.47 1.55
CA MET A 136 -4.92 21.47 1.00
C MET A 136 -5.18 22.76 0.22
N ASN A 137 -4.74 23.90 0.76
CA ASN A 137 -4.85 25.20 0.10
C ASN A 137 -3.90 25.36 -1.09
N SER A 138 -2.80 24.59 -1.13
CA SER A 138 -1.82 24.59 -2.21
C SER A 138 -1.86 23.32 -3.06
N LYS A 139 -2.94 22.51 -2.98
CA LYS A 139 -3.00 21.24 -3.70
C LYS A 139 -2.93 21.55 -5.19
N PRO A 140 -2.03 20.87 -5.95
CA PRO A 140 -2.17 20.84 -7.40
C PRO A 140 -3.60 20.38 -7.69
N MET A 141 -4.29 21.06 -8.60
CA MET A 141 -5.62 20.63 -9.01
C MET A 141 -5.57 19.14 -9.37
N PRO A 142 -6.56 18.34 -8.95
CA PRO A 142 -6.68 16.96 -9.40
C PRO A 142 -6.53 16.91 -10.93
N PRO A 143 -5.86 15.90 -11.49
CA PRO A 143 -5.71 15.79 -12.93
C PRO A 143 -7.11 15.74 -13.55
N THR A 144 -7.27 16.52 -14.62
CA THR A 144 -8.50 16.57 -15.38
C THR A 144 -8.81 15.19 -15.98
N PRO A 145 -10.10 14.87 -16.24
CA PRO A 145 -10.46 13.63 -16.90
C PRO A 145 -9.75 13.44 -18.25
N THR A 146 -9.47 14.54 -18.95
CA THR A 146 -8.75 14.55 -20.23
C THR A 146 -7.29 14.11 -20.06
N GLU A 147 -6.59 14.61 -19.04
CA GLU A 147 -5.20 14.20 -18.76
C GLU A 147 -5.11 12.71 -18.39
N VAL A 148 -6.07 12.22 -17.58
CA VAL A 148 -6.16 10.81 -17.23
C VAL A 148 -6.41 9.94 -18.47
N LYS A 149 -7.36 10.36 -19.33
CA LYS A 149 -7.67 9.66 -20.58
C LYS A 149 -6.50 9.71 -21.57
N TRP A 150 -5.72 10.79 -21.59
CA TRP A 150 -4.60 10.96 -22.51
C TRP A 150 -3.53 9.88 -22.30
N VAL A 151 -3.17 9.58 -21.04
CA VAL A 151 -2.22 8.50 -20.71
C VAL A 151 -2.67 7.16 -21.29
N LEU A 152 -3.96 6.85 -21.19
CA LEU A 152 -4.53 5.60 -21.70
C LEU A 152 -4.68 5.63 -23.23
N ALA A 153 -4.96 6.80 -23.81
CA ALA A 153 -5.16 6.96 -25.25
C ALA A 153 -3.86 6.73 -26.04
N VAL A 154 -2.74 7.30 -25.59
CA VAL A 154 -1.45 7.18 -26.31
C VAL A 154 -0.90 5.75 -26.33
N ALA A 155 -1.19 4.96 -25.29
CA ALA A 155 -0.73 3.57 -25.19
C ALA A 155 -1.74 2.55 -25.78
N LYS A 156 -2.95 3.01 -26.16
CA LYS A 156 -4.08 2.17 -26.57
C LYS A 156 -3.77 1.34 -27.81
N ALA A 157 -3.17 1.96 -28.83
CA ALA A 157 -2.87 1.28 -30.09
C ALA A 157 -1.87 0.12 -29.91
N ASP A 158 -0.87 0.29 -29.05
CA ASP A 158 0.11 -0.78 -28.78
C ASP A 158 -0.47 -1.88 -27.89
N PHE A 159 -1.43 -1.55 -27.04
CA PHE A 159 -2.21 -2.55 -26.30
C PHE A 159 -3.04 -3.38 -27.27
N TYR A 160 -3.69 -2.75 -28.25
CA TYR A 160 -4.52 -3.44 -29.24
C TYR A 160 -3.70 -4.41 -30.07
N LYS A 161 -2.52 -3.99 -30.54
CA LYS A 161 -1.58 -4.91 -31.20
C LYS A 161 -1.27 -6.14 -30.34
N GLY A 162 -1.04 -5.95 -29.04
CA GLY A 162 -0.81 -7.05 -28.10
C GLY A 162 -1.99 -7.99 -27.93
N MET A 163 -3.20 -7.45 -27.85
CA MET A 163 -4.44 -8.24 -27.74
C MET A 163 -4.79 -8.93 -29.06
N ASP A 164 -4.51 -8.32 -30.20
CA ASP A 164 -4.66 -8.95 -31.52
C ASP A 164 -3.67 -10.09 -31.72
N GLU A 165 -2.43 -9.93 -31.26
CA GLU A 165 -1.43 -11.01 -31.21
C GLU A 165 -1.91 -12.18 -30.34
N LEU A 166 -2.63 -11.92 -29.25
CA LEU A 166 -3.26 -12.94 -28.40
C LEU A 166 -4.46 -13.61 -29.07
N ARG A 167 -5.35 -12.84 -29.72
CA ARG A 167 -6.54 -13.36 -30.41
C ARG A 167 -6.21 -14.34 -31.53
N LYS A 168 -5.05 -14.15 -32.17
CA LYS A 168 -4.56 -15.01 -33.25
C LYS A 168 -3.88 -16.29 -32.75
N LYS A 169 -3.72 -16.47 -31.44
CA LYS A 169 -3.12 -17.68 -30.86
C LYS A 169 -4.20 -18.71 -30.65
N ASP A 170 -3.93 -19.93 -31.09
CA ASP A 170 -4.60 -21.11 -30.55
C ASP A 170 -3.96 -21.52 -29.22
N ASP A 171 -4.55 -22.50 -28.53
CA ASP A 171 -4.06 -23.04 -27.25
C ASP A 171 -2.64 -23.66 -27.33
N SER A 172 -2.06 -23.76 -28.53
CA SER A 172 -0.77 -24.42 -28.80
C SER A 172 0.36 -23.45 -29.23
N GLY A 173 0.02 -22.19 -29.52
CA GLY A 173 0.98 -21.19 -30.00
C GLY A 173 1.98 -20.74 -28.93
N PRO A 174 3.19 -20.27 -29.32
CA PRO A 174 4.18 -19.79 -28.35
C PRO A 174 3.60 -18.61 -27.55
N ILE A 175 3.85 -18.54 -26.25
CA ILE A 175 3.38 -17.40 -25.45
C ILE A 175 3.96 -16.09 -26.02
N LEU A 176 3.22 -14.97 -25.88
CA LEU A 176 3.74 -13.63 -26.17
C LEU A 176 5.13 -13.40 -25.54
N THR A 177 5.91 -12.51 -26.15
CA THR A 177 7.21 -12.13 -25.60
C THR A 177 7.07 -11.54 -24.19
N LYS A 178 8.11 -11.71 -23.35
CA LYS A 178 8.12 -11.16 -21.98
C LYS A 178 7.80 -9.65 -21.96
N THR A 179 8.33 -8.91 -22.93
CA THR A 179 8.09 -7.47 -23.10
C THR A 179 6.62 -7.18 -23.39
N ARG A 180 5.98 -7.96 -24.26
CA ARG A 180 4.56 -7.77 -24.62
C ARG A 180 3.63 -8.09 -23.45
N ILE A 181 3.87 -9.19 -22.72
CA ILE A 181 3.10 -9.52 -21.51
C ILE A 181 3.21 -8.39 -20.48
N ALA A 182 4.44 -7.92 -20.21
CA ALA A 182 4.65 -6.84 -19.26
C ALA A 182 3.95 -5.55 -19.70
N PHE A 183 3.88 -5.28 -21.01
CA PHE A 183 3.15 -4.13 -21.54
C PHE A 183 1.64 -4.26 -21.34
N ILE A 184 1.06 -5.43 -21.66
CA ILE A 184 -0.37 -5.70 -21.47
C ILE A 184 -0.75 -5.52 -20.00
N ASN A 185 0.03 -6.10 -19.08
CA ASN A 185 -0.18 -5.91 -17.63
C ASN A 185 -0.13 -4.44 -17.22
N ARG A 186 0.88 -3.69 -17.70
CA ARG A 186 0.99 -2.23 -17.43
C ARG A 186 -0.24 -1.49 -17.92
N TYR A 187 -0.73 -1.80 -19.11
CA TYR A 187 -1.87 -1.09 -19.70
C TYR A 187 -3.18 -1.40 -18.97
N ILE A 188 -3.49 -2.68 -18.73
CA ILE A 188 -4.73 -3.07 -18.03
C ILE A 188 -4.74 -2.52 -16.61
N THR A 189 -3.64 -2.66 -15.87
CA THR A 189 -3.56 -2.11 -14.50
C THR A 189 -3.59 -0.58 -14.48
N ALA A 190 -3.04 0.11 -15.50
CA ALA A 190 -3.21 1.55 -15.66
C ALA A 190 -4.67 1.93 -15.96
N TYR A 191 -5.38 1.17 -16.78
CA TYR A 191 -6.80 1.38 -17.05
C TYR A 191 -7.63 1.27 -15.76
N LEU A 192 -7.41 0.22 -14.97
CA LEU A 192 -8.09 0.04 -13.67
C LEU A 192 -7.78 1.21 -12.74
N CYS A 193 -6.49 1.53 -12.54
CA CYS A 193 -6.08 2.49 -11.54
C CYS A 193 -6.38 3.95 -11.92
N LEU A 194 -6.14 4.31 -13.18
CA LEU A 194 -6.29 5.67 -13.67
C LEU A 194 -7.71 5.91 -14.21
N GLY A 195 -8.25 4.95 -14.98
CA GLY A 195 -9.55 5.06 -15.63
C GLY A 195 -10.72 4.84 -14.67
N GLN A 196 -10.63 3.84 -13.78
CA GLN A 196 -11.70 3.47 -12.86
C GLN A 196 -11.45 3.87 -11.39
N GLY A 197 -10.30 4.48 -11.07
CA GLY A 197 -9.99 4.92 -9.71
C GLY A 197 -9.69 3.78 -8.72
N ILE A 198 -9.41 2.57 -9.22
CA ILE A 198 -9.06 1.40 -8.41
C ILE A 198 -7.72 1.65 -7.72
N HIS A 199 -7.60 1.28 -6.44
CA HIS A 199 -6.34 1.41 -5.72
C HIS A 199 -5.33 0.38 -6.26
N VAL A 200 -4.05 0.77 -6.38
CA VAL A 200 -3.00 -0.11 -6.93
C VAL A 200 -2.90 -1.47 -6.25
N GLY A 201 -3.13 -1.52 -4.94
CA GLY A 201 -3.13 -2.76 -4.16
C GLY A 201 -4.33 -3.67 -4.42
N GLU A 202 -5.48 -3.11 -4.83
CA GLU A 202 -6.65 -3.90 -5.24
C GLU A 202 -6.39 -4.48 -6.62
N ALA A 203 -5.93 -3.66 -7.57
CA ALA A 203 -5.55 -4.13 -8.91
C ALA A 203 -4.42 -5.17 -8.87
N GLU A 204 -3.42 -5.00 -8.00
CA GLU A 204 -2.31 -5.95 -7.83
C GLU A 204 -2.79 -7.29 -7.27
N ASN A 205 -3.71 -7.29 -6.31
CA ASN A 205 -4.12 -8.50 -5.58
C ASN A 205 -5.48 -9.07 -6.01
N MET A 206 -5.95 -8.71 -7.19
CA MET A 206 -7.13 -9.35 -7.80
C MET A 206 -6.84 -10.83 -8.07
N TYR A 207 -7.75 -11.71 -7.68
CA TYR A 207 -7.68 -13.14 -7.92
C TYR A 207 -8.38 -13.55 -9.21
N SER A 208 -7.89 -14.64 -9.80
CA SER A 208 -8.53 -15.26 -10.96
C SER A 208 -9.94 -15.75 -10.67
N SER A 209 -10.16 -16.28 -9.47
CA SER A 209 -11.48 -16.72 -9.02
C SER A 209 -12.49 -15.58 -8.89
N GLU A 210 -12.03 -14.38 -8.51
CA GLU A 210 -12.89 -13.18 -8.43
C GLU A 210 -13.39 -12.77 -9.82
N PHE A 211 -12.51 -12.82 -10.83
CA PHE A 211 -12.91 -12.57 -12.22
C PHE A 211 -13.89 -13.63 -12.74
N GLN A 212 -13.60 -14.91 -12.50
CA GLN A 212 -14.47 -16.00 -12.96
C GLN A 212 -15.86 -15.93 -12.31
N ALA A 213 -15.95 -15.56 -11.04
CA ALA A 213 -17.22 -15.38 -10.34
C ALA A 213 -18.08 -14.26 -10.94
N ALA A 214 -17.46 -13.23 -11.53
CA ALA A 214 -18.17 -12.09 -12.10
C ALA A 214 -19.09 -12.44 -13.28
N TYR A 215 -18.82 -13.52 -14.02
CA TYR A 215 -19.66 -13.95 -15.14
C TYR A 215 -21.08 -14.36 -14.71
N ASN A 216 -21.22 -14.86 -13.49
CA ASN A 216 -22.50 -15.24 -12.90
C ASN A 216 -22.88 -14.28 -11.75
N GLY A 217 -22.22 -13.12 -11.69
CA GLY A 217 -22.28 -12.19 -10.57
C GLY A 217 -23.19 -10.99 -10.83
N GLU A 218 -22.90 -9.90 -10.10
CA GLU A 218 -23.58 -8.61 -10.27
C GLU A 218 -23.28 -8.02 -11.65
N TRP A 219 -24.29 -7.38 -12.22
CA TRP A 219 -24.22 -6.63 -13.47
C TRP A 219 -24.89 -5.29 -13.26
N MET A 220 -24.36 -4.26 -13.92
CA MET A 220 -24.86 -2.90 -13.85
C MET A 220 -25.01 -2.31 -15.25
N LEU A 221 -25.95 -1.39 -15.43
CA LEU A 221 -26.07 -0.62 -16.67
C LEU A 221 -25.27 0.67 -16.53
N SER A 222 -24.56 1.05 -17.60
CA SER A 222 -24.03 2.41 -17.70
C SER A 222 -25.16 3.43 -17.90
N ASP A 223 -24.83 4.72 -17.77
CA ASP A 223 -25.75 5.84 -18.09
C ASP A 223 -26.33 5.76 -19.51
N ARG A 224 -25.69 4.99 -20.40
CA ARG A 224 -26.12 4.77 -21.80
C ARG A 224 -26.85 3.44 -22.01
N GLY A 225 -27.15 2.70 -20.94
CA GLY A 225 -27.81 1.40 -21.00
C GLY A 225 -26.92 0.24 -21.45
N GLU A 226 -25.59 0.44 -21.51
CA GLU A 226 -24.65 -0.64 -21.86
C GLU A 226 -24.41 -1.55 -20.64
N PRO A 227 -24.55 -2.87 -20.77
CA PRO A 227 -24.38 -3.80 -19.65
C PRO A 227 -22.90 -3.98 -19.30
N HIS A 228 -22.57 -3.83 -18.03
CA HIS A 228 -21.25 -4.05 -17.46
C HIS A 228 -21.31 -5.18 -16.44
N ILE A 229 -20.36 -6.11 -16.49
CA ILE A 229 -20.16 -7.07 -15.40
C ILE A 229 -19.40 -6.39 -14.26
N VAL A 230 -19.69 -6.78 -13.02
CA VAL A 230 -19.02 -6.24 -11.84
C VAL A 230 -18.12 -7.31 -11.24
N VAL A 231 -16.82 -7.04 -11.20
CA VAL A 231 -15.84 -7.88 -10.52
C VAL A 231 -15.63 -7.34 -9.11
N HIS A 232 -15.91 -8.18 -8.12
CA HIS A 232 -15.71 -7.88 -6.70
C HIS A 232 -14.31 -8.31 -6.28
N VAL A 233 -13.46 -7.35 -5.91
CA VAL A 233 -12.08 -7.59 -5.47
C VAL A 233 -11.99 -7.32 -3.97
N ALA A 234 -11.58 -8.32 -3.19
CA ALA A 234 -11.48 -8.16 -1.75
C ALA A 234 -10.50 -7.03 -1.37
N ASN A 235 -10.90 -6.17 -0.43
CA ASN A 235 -10.00 -5.13 0.07
C ASN A 235 -9.01 -5.70 1.08
N HIS A 236 -7.81 -6.03 0.60
CA HIS A 236 -6.74 -6.66 1.40
C HIS A 236 -6.12 -5.76 2.49
N LYS A 237 -6.52 -4.48 2.60
CA LYS A 237 -5.93 -3.53 3.58
C LYS A 237 -6.75 -3.34 4.86
N THR A 238 -8.05 -3.55 4.81
CA THR A 238 -8.95 -3.29 5.94
C THR A 238 -9.75 -4.54 6.23
N ASN A 239 -9.91 -4.92 7.51
CA ASN A 239 -10.83 -6.00 7.91
C ASN A 239 -12.32 -5.66 7.61
N VAL A 240 -12.58 -4.55 6.94
CA VAL A 240 -13.89 -4.16 6.44
C VAL A 240 -14.17 -4.99 5.18
N THR A 241 -15.28 -5.72 5.20
CA THR A 241 -15.84 -6.55 4.11
C THR A 241 -16.26 -5.78 2.85
N GLN A 242 -15.81 -4.53 2.69
CA GLN A 242 -16.05 -3.78 1.47
C GLN A 242 -15.13 -4.30 0.38
N ASP A 243 -15.73 -4.92 -0.62
CA ASP A 243 -15.06 -5.24 -1.87
C ASP A 243 -14.93 -4.01 -2.75
N CYS A 244 -13.80 -3.93 -3.45
CA CYS A 244 -13.62 -2.98 -4.53
C CYS A 244 -14.34 -3.49 -5.77
N ARG A 245 -15.23 -2.68 -6.33
CA ARG A 245 -16.01 -3.04 -7.53
C ARG A 245 -15.34 -2.52 -8.79
N ILE A 246 -14.96 -3.42 -9.68
CA ILE A 246 -14.47 -3.12 -11.02
C ILE A 246 -15.60 -3.36 -12.02
N ALA A 247 -16.07 -2.31 -12.69
CA ALA A 247 -17.10 -2.44 -13.71
C ALA A 247 -16.46 -2.60 -15.09
N LEU A 248 -16.72 -3.73 -15.75
CA LEU A 248 -16.18 -4.01 -17.09
C LEU A 248 -17.31 -3.96 -18.11
N ASN A 249 -17.20 -3.04 -19.07
CA ASN A 249 -18.08 -3.05 -20.23
C ASN A 249 -17.76 -4.25 -21.14
N PRO A 250 -18.59 -4.56 -22.17
CA PRO A 250 -18.38 -5.72 -23.04
C PRO A 250 -16.99 -5.74 -23.67
N TYR A 251 -16.52 -4.58 -24.13
CA TYR A 251 -15.16 -4.44 -24.68
C TYR A 251 -14.08 -4.87 -23.69
N TRP A 252 -14.13 -4.41 -22.44
CA TRP A 252 -13.13 -4.77 -21.43
C TRP A 252 -13.32 -6.19 -20.90
N THR A 253 -14.55 -6.69 -20.86
CA THR A 253 -14.87 -8.08 -20.53
C THR A 253 -14.17 -9.04 -21.49
N ASP A 254 -14.28 -8.80 -22.80
CA ASP A 254 -13.62 -9.61 -23.83
C ASP A 254 -12.09 -9.59 -23.69
N ASN A 255 -11.51 -8.43 -23.35
CA ASN A 255 -10.07 -8.31 -23.19
C ASN A 255 -9.57 -8.98 -21.90
N PHE A 256 -10.33 -8.91 -20.82
CA PHE A 256 -10.01 -9.63 -19.58
C PHE A 256 -10.15 -11.14 -19.77
N ASP A 257 -11.17 -11.59 -20.50
CA ASP A 257 -11.36 -12.99 -20.86
C ASP A 257 -10.19 -13.52 -21.70
N LEU A 258 -9.81 -12.79 -22.76
CA LEU A 258 -8.66 -13.14 -23.60
C LEU A 258 -7.37 -13.22 -22.77
N TYR A 259 -7.15 -12.22 -21.92
CA TYR A 259 -6.02 -12.20 -21.01
C TYR A 259 -6.03 -13.43 -20.08
N PHE A 260 -7.18 -13.74 -19.49
CA PHE A 260 -7.34 -14.86 -18.59
C PHE A 260 -7.03 -16.19 -19.27
N ARG A 261 -7.65 -16.45 -20.44
CA ARG A 261 -7.52 -17.71 -21.17
C ARG A 261 -6.14 -17.96 -21.77
N TYR A 262 -5.40 -16.92 -22.16
CA TYR A 262 -4.17 -17.11 -22.93
C TYR A 262 -2.90 -16.62 -22.23
N LEU A 263 -3.01 -15.68 -21.29
CA LEU A 263 -1.87 -15.27 -20.47
C LEU A 263 -1.94 -15.92 -19.09
N CYS A 264 -3.06 -15.79 -18.40
CA CYS A 264 -3.17 -16.24 -17.02
C CYS A 264 -3.07 -17.78 -16.92
N THR A 265 -4.01 -18.50 -17.55
CA THR A 265 -4.11 -19.97 -17.44
C THR A 265 -2.95 -20.71 -18.12
N ILE A 266 -2.48 -20.26 -19.29
CA ILE A 266 -1.37 -20.90 -20.00
C ILE A 266 -0.07 -20.75 -19.21
N ILE A 267 0.24 -19.54 -18.73
CA ILE A 267 1.42 -19.32 -17.89
C ILE A 267 1.30 -20.11 -16.58
N PHE A 268 0.11 -20.18 -15.97
CA PHE A 268 -0.11 -21.01 -14.78
C PHE A 268 0.19 -22.48 -15.02
N ARG A 269 -0.42 -23.07 -16.04
CA ARG A 269 -0.23 -24.48 -16.36
C ARG A 269 1.24 -24.81 -16.61
N LEU A 270 1.98 -23.90 -17.25
CA LEU A 270 3.36 -24.16 -17.66
C LEU A 270 4.43 -23.79 -16.64
N LYS A 271 4.15 -22.85 -15.73
CA LYS A 271 5.18 -22.27 -14.84
C LYS A 271 4.83 -22.28 -13.36
N ASN A 272 3.55 -22.11 -13.00
CA ASN A 272 3.14 -22.06 -11.60
C ASN A 272 1.64 -22.35 -11.43
N PRO A 273 1.23 -23.62 -11.31
CA PRO A 273 -0.17 -24.02 -11.29
C PRO A 273 -0.92 -23.58 -10.02
N THR A 274 -0.21 -23.20 -8.97
CA THR A 274 -0.80 -22.81 -7.67
C THR A 274 -1.01 -21.30 -7.52
N HIS A 275 -0.64 -20.50 -8.52
CA HIS A 275 -0.67 -19.06 -8.37
C HIS A 275 -2.09 -18.48 -8.52
N PRO A 276 -2.64 -17.77 -7.52
CA PRO A 276 -4.06 -17.41 -7.51
C PRO A 276 -4.39 -16.06 -8.17
N TYR A 277 -3.40 -15.19 -8.39
CA TYR A 277 -3.65 -13.80 -8.81
C TYR A 277 -3.89 -13.65 -10.30
N PHE A 278 -4.85 -12.81 -10.68
CA PHE A 278 -5.22 -12.56 -12.06
C PHE A 278 -4.04 -12.06 -12.91
N PHE A 279 -3.29 -11.07 -12.43
CA PHE A 279 -2.15 -10.52 -13.18
C PHE A 279 -0.85 -11.29 -12.94
N THR A 280 -0.29 -11.85 -14.01
CA THR A 280 0.90 -12.71 -13.96
C THR A 280 2.03 -12.17 -14.83
N GLN A 281 3.26 -12.35 -14.37
CA GLN A 281 4.47 -12.09 -15.15
C GLN A 281 4.75 -13.27 -16.09
N SER A 282 5.60 -13.05 -17.09
CA SER A 282 5.98 -14.06 -18.08
C SER A 282 6.66 -15.31 -17.52
N ASP A 283 7.17 -15.21 -16.29
CA ASP A 283 7.81 -16.31 -15.55
C ASP A 283 6.82 -17.05 -14.61
N GLY A 284 5.55 -16.65 -14.59
CA GLY A 284 4.51 -17.24 -13.72
C GLY A 284 4.48 -16.67 -12.31
N HIS A 285 5.26 -15.63 -12.02
CA HIS A 285 5.17 -14.91 -10.76
C HIS A 285 4.11 -13.81 -10.78
N HIS A 286 3.79 -13.33 -9.59
CA HIS A 286 2.80 -12.29 -9.35
C HIS A 286 3.24 -10.96 -9.95
N PHE A 287 2.35 -10.29 -10.69
CA PHE A 287 2.63 -8.95 -11.22
C PHE A 287 2.56 -7.88 -10.12
N ARG A 288 3.68 -7.67 -9.45
CA ARG A 288 3.82 -6.69 -8.36
C ARG A 288 4.27 -5.31 -8.83
N LYS A 289 4.14 -4.33 -7.93
CA LYS A 289 4.61 -2.93 -8.09
C LYS A 289 3.87 -2.19 -9.20
N VAL A 290 2.54 -2.34 -9.24
CA VAL A 290 1.67 -1.69 -10.23
C VAL A 290 1.95 -0.18 -10.35
N SER A 291 2.18 0.52 -9.25
CA SER A 291 2.50 1.96 -9.28
C SER A 291 3.76 2.29 -10.10
N ASP A 292 4.82 1.49 -9.99
CA ASP A 292 6.06 1.73 -10.74
C ASP A 292 5.90 1.38 -12.22
N TRP A 293 5.04 0.40 -12.52
CA TRP A 293 4.69 0.02 -13.88
C TRP A 293 3.88 1.09 -14.59
N ILE A 294 2.92 1.73 -13.89
CA ILE A 294 2.19 2.89 -14.40
C ILE A 294 3.17 4.06 -14.67
N LYS A 295 4.09 4.35 -13.74
CA LYS A 295 5.14 5.38 -13.96
C LYS A 295 6.00 5.08 -15.18
N LYS A 296 6.39 3.82 -15.39
CA LYS A 296 7.17 3.40 -16.56
C LYS A 296 6.39 3.58 -17.86
N LEU A 297 5.09 3.27 -17.88
CA LEU A 297 4.22 3.53 -19.03
C LEU A 297 4.18 5.02 -19.35
N GLN A 298 4.01 5.88 -18.34
CA GLN A 298 3.97 7.33 -18.52
C GLN A 298 5.29 7.88 -19.05
N LYS A 299 6.42 7.38 -18.53
CA LYS A 299 7.76 7.73 -19.02
C LYS A 299 7.97 7.30 -20.47
N GLN A 300 7.52 6.10 -20.84
CA GLN A 300 7.67 5.55 -22.20
C GLN A 300 6.97 6.44 -23.24
N TYR A 301 5.76 6.92 -22.93
CA TYR A 301 4.97 7.78 -23.84
C TYR A 301 5.15 9.28 -23.58
N LYS A 302 6.07 9.67 -22.69
CA LYS A 302 6.35 11.08 -22.34
C LYS A 302 5.09 11.87 -21.94
N VAL A 303 4.18 11.23 -21.19
CA VAL A 303 2.95 11.85 -20.70
C VAL A 303 3.08 12.27 -19.22
N PRO A 304 2.24 13.20 -18.73
CA PRO A 304 2.30 13.70 -17.36
C PRO A 304 2.23 12.60 -16.31
N LYS A 305 2.93 12.84 -15.19
CA LYS A 305 2.96 11.93 -14.04
C LYS A 305 1.70 12.09 -13.18
N ILE A 306 0.69 11.32 -13.53
CA ILE A 306 -0.52 11.06 -12.76
C ILE A 306 -0.33 9.82 -11.89
N THR A 307 -0.66 9.92 -10.59
CA THR A 307 -0.65 8.76 -9.68
C THR A 307 -2.05 8.15 -9.57
N SER A 308 -2.15 6.87 -9.22
CA SER A 308 -3.45 6.22 -8.90
C SER A 308 -4.23 6.98 -7.83
N SER A 309 -3.55 7.52 -6.80
CA SER A 309 -4.21 8.29 -5.74
C SER A 309 -4.83 9.59 -6.27
N THR A 310 -4.10 10.34 -7.11
CA THR A 310 -4.62 11.59 -7.68
C THR A 310 -5.71 11.34 -8.72
N ALA A 311 -5.60 10.25 -9.49
CA ALA A 311 -6.65 9.83 -10.41
C ALA A 311 -7.92 9.40 -9.67
N ARG A 312 -7.80 8.72 -8.52
CA ARG A 312 -8.93 8.32 -7.66
C ARG A 312 -9.64 9.52 -7.05
N CYS A 313 -8.92 10.56 -6.60
CA CYS A 313 -9.56 11.82 -6.15
C CYS A 313 -10.43 12.42 -7.25
N SER A 314 -9.87 12.59 -8.44
CA SER A 314 -10.59 13.05 -9.63
C SER A 314 -11.78 12.15 -9.99
N TRP A 315 -11.69 10.83 -9.74
CA TRP A 315 -12.78 9.88 -10.02
C TRP A 315 -13.92 9.97 -9.00
N VAL A 316 -13.61 10.14 -7.71
CA VAL A 316 -14.63 10.33 -6.67
C VAL A 316 -15.39 11.65 -6.87
N GLU A 317 -14.69 12.71 -7.25
CA GLU A 317 -15.30 14.01 -7.61
C GLU A 317 -16.22 13.91 -8.84
N ARG A 318 -16.06 12.88 -9.67
CA ARG A 318 -16.88 12.60 -10.86
C ARG A 318 -18.16 11.80 -10.58
N ARG A 319 -18.36 11.24 -9.38
CA ARG A 319 -19.61 10.52 -9.08
C ARG A 319 -20.79 11.51 -9.01
N PRO A 320 -21.89 11.29 -9.76
CA PRO A 320 -23.14 12.00 -9.53
C PRO A 320 -23.55 11.89 -8.05
N GLU A 321 -24.16 12.93 -7.49
CA GLU A 321 -24.51 13.01 -6.06
C GLU A 321 -25.34 11.82 -5.56
N ALA A 322 -26.06 11.14 -6.45
CA ALA A 322 -26.85 9.93 -6.17
C ALA A 322 -26.03 8.66 -5.81
N HIS A 323 -24.70 8.69 -5.91
CA HIS A 323 -23.82 7.54 -5.60
C HIS A 323 -22.74 7.85 -4.54
N ARG A 324 -22.98 8.90 -3.73
CA ARG A 324 -22.18 9.23 -2.55
C ARG A 324 -22.85 8.64 -1.30
N GLU A 325 -22.88 7.32 -1.22
CA GLU A 325 -23.17 6.59 0.03
C GLU A 325 -21.94 5.75 0.43
#